data_AF-D3D9V5-F1
#
_entry.id   AF-D3D9V5-F1
#
_cell.length_a   1.000
_cell.length_b   1.000
_cell.length_c   1.000
_cell.angle_alpha   90.00
_cell.angle_beta   90.00
_cell.angle_gamma   90.00
#
_symmetry.space_group_name_H-M   'P 1'
#
loop_
_entity.id
_entity.type
_entity.pdbx_description
1 polymer ?
#
loop_
_entity_poly.entity_id
_entity_poly.type
_entity_poly.pdbx_seq_one_letter_code
_entity_poly.pdbx_strand_id
1 'polypeptide(L)'
;MPEALFAALDELSAAYEAARVDPTFTGELDRLLSTYAGRPTPLTAADRLTEKIGGARILLKREDLAHTGSHKVNNVLGQCLLTRRMGKTRVIAETGAGQHGVATATACALLGLECVVYMGEEDTRRQALNVARMRLLGAEVVAVASGSRTLKDAINEAMRDWVATVDSTHYCIGSVMGPHPFPMMVRDFQRIIGVEARQQTLDLLGRLPDAVVACVGGGSNAMGIFHRFIPD
;
A
#
# COMPACT_ATOMS: atom_id res chain seq x y z
N MET A 1 7.33 -21.31 7.26
CA MET A 1 7.60 -20.63 5.98
C MET A 1 8.61 -21.48 5.22
N PRO A 2 8.43 -21.73 3.90
CA PRO A 2 9.35 -22.55 3.11
C PRO A 2 10.76 -21.97 3.07
N GLU A 3 11.77 -22.83 2.93
CA GLU A 3 13.19 -22.44 2.91
C GLU A 3 13.51 -21.43 1.79
N ALA A 4 12.93 -21.63 0.61
CA ALA A 4 13.09 -20.75 -0.54
C ALA A 4 12.65 -19.30 -0.27
N LEU A 5 11.71 -19.07 0.65
CA LEU A 5 11.28 -17.71 1.00
C LEU A 5 12.26 -17.00 1.95
N PHE A 6 13.11 -17.71 2.68
CA PHE A 6 14.13 -17.03 3.50
C PHE A 6 15.12 -16.27 2.62
N ALA A 7 15.66 -16.90 1.58
CA ALA A 7 16.56 -16.23 0.65
C ALA A 7 15.90 -15.02 -0.03
N ALA A 8 14.62 -15.15 -0.42
CA ALA A 8 13.85 -14.05 -1.00
C ALA A 8 13.66 -12.87 -0.04
N LEU A 9 13.39 -13.16 1.23
CA LEU A 9 13.20 -12.16 2.27
C LEU A 9 14.51 -11.50 2.68
N ASP A 10 15.62 -12.24 2.69
CA ASP A 10 16.95 -11.69 2.93
C ASP A 10 17.37 -10.76 1.78
N GLU A 11 17.14 -11.17 0.52
CA GLU A 11 17.33 -10.33 -0.68
C GLU A 11 16.50 -9.03 -0.57
N LEU A 12 15.21 -9.16 -0.25
CA LEU A 12 14.30 -8.03 -0.08
C LEU A 12 14.74 -7.11 1.06
N SER A 13 15.17 -7.67 2.19
CA SER A 13 15.62 -6.91 3.36
C SER A 13 16.87 -6.11 3.03
N ALA A 14 17.87 -6.74 2.40
CA ALA A 14 19.09 -6.08 1.98
C ALA A 14 18.81 -4.98 0.94
N ALA A 15 17.95 -5.26 -0.05
CA ALA A 15 17.58 -4.29 -1.07
C ALA A 15 16.85 -3.08 -0.47
N TYR A 16 15.92 -3.31 0.47
CA TYR A 16 15.17 -2.26 1.13
C TYR A 16 16.06 -1.37 2.03
N GLU A 17 16.93 -1.96 2.84
CA GLU A 17 17.85 -1.20 3.71
C GLU A 17 18.85 -0.37 2.89
N ALA A 18 19.30 -0.87 1.74
CA ALA A 18 20.12 -0.07 0.81
C ALA A 18 19.30 1.06 0.17
N ALA A 19 18.06 0.78 -0.26
CA ALA A 19 17.21 1.74 -0.96
C ALA A 19 16.77 2.91 -0.08
N ARG A 20 16.45 2.67 1.20
CA ARG A 20 15.91 3.70 2.09
C ARG A 20 16.91 4.82 2.44
N VAL A 21 18.21 4.57 2.28
CA VAL A 21 19.28 5.55 2.51
C VAL A 21 19.87 6.10 1.21
N ASP A 22 19.45 5.58 0.05
CA ASP A 22 19.90 6.04 -1.26
C ASP A 22 19.09 7.28 -1.73
N PRO A 23 19.74 8.45 -1.90
CA PRO A 23 19.09 9.66 -2.40
C PRO A 23 18.43 9.50 -3.77
N THR A 24 18.92 8.58 -4.61
CA THR A 24 18.38 8.32 -5.95
C THR A 24 17.02 7.63 -5.84
N PHE A 25 16.94 6.60 -5.00
CA PHE A 25 15.69 5.88 -4.77
C PHE A 25 14.65 6.76 -4.07
N THR A 26 15.07 7.44 -3.00
CA THR A 26 14.17 8.32 -2.23
C THR A 26 13.70 9.50 -3.07
N GLY A 27 14.57 10.12 -3.86
CA GLY A 27 14.20 11.18 -4.78
C GLY A 27 13.25 10.74 -5.89
N GLU A 28 13.42 9.54 -6.45
CA GLU A 28 12.48 8.99 -7.43
C GLU A 28 11.12 8.68 -6.80
N LEU A 29 11.09 8.08 -5.61
CA LEU A 29 9.85 7.81 -4.89
C LEU A 29 9.12 9.11 -4.53
N ASP A 30 9.82 10.11 -3.98
CA ASP A 30 9.23 11.41 -3.63
C ASP A 30 8.67 12.12 -4.86
N ARG A 31 9.38 12.06 -5.99
CA ARG A 31 8.88 12.58 -7.27
C ARG A 31 7.59 11.87 -7.68
N LEU A 32 7.53 10.54 -7.64
CA LEU A 32 6.30 9.80 -7.97
C LEU A 32 5.16 10.11 -6.99
N LEU A 33 5.44 10.20 -5.70
CA LEU A 33 4.44 10.56 -4.70
C LEU A 33 3.86 11.95 -5.00
N SER A 34 4.70 12.93 -5.33
CA SER A 34 4.25 14.28 -5.66
C SER A 34 3.53 14.35 -7.02
N THR A 35 4.17 13.92 -8.11
CA THR A 35 3.70 14.19 -9.47
C THR A 35 2.72 13.15 -10.01
N TYR A 36 2.67 11.95 -9.41
CA TYR A 36 1.82 10.85 -9.87
C TYR A 36 0.76 10.47 -8.84
N ALA A 37 1.12 10.36 -7.55
CA ALA A 37 0.15 10.02 -6.50
C ALA A 37 -0.65 11.23 -5.99
N GLY A 38 -0.21 12.46 -6.29
CA GLY A 38 -0.91 13.69 -5.91
C GLY A 38 -0.65 14.12 -4.46
N ARG A 39 0.53 13.81 -3.90
CA ARG A 39 0.90 14.21 -2.54
C ARG A 39 1.43 15.66 -2.49
N PRO A 40 1.25 16.39 -1.37
CA PRO A 40 0.56 15.96 -0.16
C PRO A 40 -0.96 15.91 -0.31
N THR A 41 -1.62 14.95 0.35
CA THR A 41 -3.09 14.92 0.37
C THR A 41 -3.61 15.99 1.35
N PRO A 42 -4.76 16.65 1.09
CA PRO A 42 -5.28 17.67 1.99
C PRO A 42 -5.67 17.17 3.38
N LEU A 43 -5.66 18.08 4.36
CA LEU A 43 -6.33 17.93 5.65
C LEU A 43 -7.56 18.84 5.66
N THR A 44 -8.77 18.27 5.67
CA THR A 44 -10.02 19.03 5.52
C THR A 44 -10.80 19.07 6.83
N ALA A 45 -11.20 20.26 7.29
CA ALA A 45 -12.14 20.39 8.40
C ALA A 45 -13.54 19.94 7.99
N ALA A 46 -14.15 19.06 8.78
CA ALA A 46 -15.51 18.57 8.58
C ALA A 46 -16.47 19.32 9.51
N ASP A 47 -16.72 20.60 9.22
CA ASP A 47 -17.46 21.51 10.10
C ASP A 47 -18.89 21.01 10.41
N ARG A 48 -19.61 20.53 9.39
CA ARG A 48 -20.95 19.95 9.59
C ARG A 48 -20.97 18.70 10.48
N LEU A 49 -19.89 17.91 10.46
CA LEU A 49 -19.76 16.74 11.34
C LEU A 49 -19.45 17.18 12.76
N THR A 50 -18.57 18.18 12.90
CA THR A 50 -18.22 18.82 14.17
C THR A 50 -19.47 19.40 14.86
N GLU A 51 -20.30 20.14 14.12
CA GLU A 51 -21.59 20.66 14.60
C GLU A 51 -22.53 19.55 15.06
N LYS A 52 -22.64 18.47 14.26
CA LYS A 52 -23.53 17.35 14.56
C LYS A 52 -23.17 16.60 15.85
N ILE A 53 -21.88 16.45 16.15
CA ILE A 53 -21.42 15.77 17.37
C ILE A 53 -21.30 16.71 18.57
N GLY A 54 -21.45 18.02 18.37
CA GLY A 54 -21.58 19.02 19.43
C GLY A 54 -20.32 19.22 20.28
N GLY A 55 -19.14 18.85 19.79
CA GLY A 55 -17.92 18.87 20.62
C GLY A 55 -16.62 18.90 19.83
N ALA A 56 -16.15 17.74 19.38
CA ALA A 56 -14.82 17.61 18.81
C ALA A 56 -14.70 18.21 17.39
N ARG A 57 -13.65 18.98 17.13
CA ARG A 57 -13.30 19.41 15.77
C ARG A 57 -12.79 18.21 14.98
N ILE A 58 -13.49 17.84 13.90
CA ILE A 58 -13.09 16.71 13.07
C ILE A 58 -12.29 17.18 11.86
N LEU A 59 -11.07 16.67 11.72
CA LEU A 59 -10.21 16.86 10.55
C LEU A 59 -10.07 15.53 9.79
N LEU A 60 -10.23 15.58 8.47
CA LEU A 60 -10.15 14.43 7.58
C LEU A 60 -8.84 14.49 6.79
N LYS A 61 -7.94 13.53 7.01
CA LYS A 61 -6.76 13.34 6.16
C LYS A 61 -7.18 12.62 4.87
N ARG A 62 -7.17 13.35 3.75
CA ARG A 62 -7.86 12.99 2.50
C ARG A 62 -7.10 12.00 1.61
N GLU A 63 -6.74 10.84 2.14
CA GLU A 63 -6.12 9.76 1.36
C GLU A 63 -7.05 9.20 0.27
N ASP A 64 -8.35 9.50 0.32
CA ASP A 64 -9.32 9.22 -0.74
C ASP A 64 -9.03 10.00 -2.04
N LEU A 65 -8.31 11.12 -1.95
CA LEU A 65 -7.91 11.95 -3.10
C LEU A 65 -6.55 11.55 -3.70
N ALA A 66 -5.82 10.63 -3.06
CA ALA A 66 -4.60 10.10 -3.65
C ALA A 66 -4.97 9.35 -4.94
N HIS A 67 -4.07 9.37 -5.94
CA HIS A 67 -4.29 8.61 -7.18
C HIS A 67 -4.60 7.14 -6.86
N THR A 68 -5.47 6.53 -7.66
CA THR A 68 -6.15 5.23 -7.42
C THR A 68 -7.24 5.24 -6.32
N GLY A 69 -7.38 6.31 -5.55
CA GLY A 69 -8.49 6.54 -4.61
C GLY A 69 -8.28 5.99 -3.20
N SER A 70 -7.05 5.68 -2.81
CA SER A 70 -6.73 5.25 -1.43
C SER A 70 -5.25 5.40 -1.08
N HIS A 71 -4.92 5.21 0.20
CA HIS A 71 -3.54 5.19 0.70
C HIS A 71 -2.66 4.07 0.13
N LYS A 72 -3.23 3.09 -0.60
CA LYS A 72 -2.47 1.95 -1.12
C LYS A 72 -1.40 2.35 -2.13
N VAL A 73 -1.62 3.46 -2.87
CA VAL A 73 -0.67 3.99 -3.85
C VAL A 73 0.72 4.27 -3.24
N ASN A 74 0.78 4.72 -1.98
CA ASN A 74 2.03 5.02 -1.28
C ASN A 74 2.94 3.79 -1.19
N ASN A 75 2.35 2.66 -0.77
CA ASN A 75 3.06 1.40 -0.58
C ASN A 75 3.48 0.76 -1.91
N VAL A 76 2.56 0.70 -2.89
CA VAL A 76 2.83 0.00 -4.16
C VAL A 76 3.87 0.72 -5.00
N LEU A 77 3.94 2.06 -4.97
CA LEU A 77 4.99 2.79 -5.67
C LEU A 77 6.36 2.47 -5.09
N GLY A 78 6.50 2.47 -3.76
CA GLY A 78 7.74 2.10 -3.08
C GLY A 78 8.16 0.66 -3.38
N GLN A 79 7.24 -0.30 -3.26
CA GLN A 79 7.54 -1.71 -3.53
C GLN A 79 7.86 -1.98 -5.01
N CYS A 80 7.12 -1.40 -5.96
CA CYS A 80 7.39 -1.65 -7.39
C CYS A 80 8.67 -0.97 -7.87
N LEU A 81 9.05 0.18 -7.30
CA LEU A 81 10.38 0.75 -7.50
C LEU A 81 11.47 -0.18 -6.96
N LEU A 82 11.24 -0.79 -5.79
CA LEU A 82 12.17 -1.75 -5.21
C LEU A 82 12.28 -3.02 -6.07
N THR A 83 11.18 -3.53 -6.61
CA THR A 83 11.16 -4.64 -7.58
C THR A 83 12.12 -4.38 -8.75
N ARG A 84 11.99 -3.19 -9.37
CA ARG A 84 12.89 -2.78 -10.47
C ARG A 84 14.35 -2.73 -10.05
N ARG A 85 14.63 -2.22 -8.85
CA ARG A 85 15.99 -2.13 -8.31
C ARG A 85 16.61 -3.51 -8.08
N MET A 86 15.79 -4.49 -7.66
CA MET A 86 16.19 -5.88 -7.51
C MET A 86 16.35 -6.62 -8.85
N GLY A 87 16.08 -5.96 -9.98
CA GLY A 87 16.16 -6.59 -11.31
C GLY A 87 15.03 -7.58 -11.62
N LYS A 88 13.99 -7.62 -10.78
CA LYS A 88 12.82 -8.46 -10.97
C LYS A 88 11.87 -7.80 -11.97
N THR A 89 11.24 -8.60 -12.83
CA THR A 89 10.39 -8.14 -13.95
C THR A 89 8.91 -8.37 -13.70
N ARG A 90 8.57 -9.16 -12.69
CA ARG A 90 7.20 -9.58 -12.38
C ARG A 90 6.81 -9.22 -10.95
N VAL A 91 5.56 -8.79 -10.79
CA VAL A 91 4.94 -8.49 -9.50
C VAL A 91 3.68 -9.32 -9.34
N ILE A 92 3.52 -9.89 -8.15
CA ILE A 92 2.28 -10.50 -7.73
C ILE A 92 1.70 -9.77 -6.52
N ALA A 93 0.38 -9.79 -6.37
CA ALA A 93 -0.29 -9.25 -5.20
C ALA A 93 -1.59 -10.01 -4.92
N GLU A 94 -2.07 -9.95 -3.68
CA GLU A 94 -3.41 -10.35 -3.29
C GLU A 94 -4.36 -9.15 -3.24
N THR A 95 -5.67 -9.35 -3.39
CA THR A 95 -6.64 -8.30 -3.04
C THR A 95 -7.98 -8.86 -2.62
N GLY A 96 -8.64 -8.18 -1.69
CA GLY A 96 -10.02 -8.45 -1.27
C GLY A 96 -10.97 -7.47 -1.95
N ALA A 97 -11.15 -6.28 -1.37
CA ALA A 97 -12.01 -5.24 -1.95
C ALA A 97 -11.53 -4.68 -3.31
N GLY A 98 -10.32 -5.02 -3.78
CA GLY A 98 -9.79 -4.62 -5.08
C GLY A 98 -8.82 -3.44 -5.07
N GLN A 99 -8.84 -2.58 -4.03
CA GLN A 99 -8.02 -1.35 -4.00
C GLN A 99 -6.51 -1.60 -4.09
N HIS A 100 -5.98 -2.58 -3.35
CA HIS A 100 -4.54 -2.92 -3.42
C HIS A 100 -4.15 -3.48 -4.80
N GLY A 101 -5.01 -4.33 -5.37
CA GLY A 101 -4.83 -4.87 -6.72
C GLY A 101 -4.82 -3.78 -7.80
N VAL A 102 -5.77 -2.83 -7.75
CA VAL A 102 -5.79 -1.68 -8.68
C VAL A 102 -4.53 -0.82 -8.52
N ALA A 103 -4.11 -0.55 -7.28
CA ALA A 103 -2.90 0.22 -7.02
C ALA A 103 -1.64 -0.50 -7.53
N THR A 104 -1.53 -1.82 -7.31
CA THR A 104 -0.41 -2.63 -7.80
C THR A 104 -0.37 -2.67 -9.32
N ALA A 105 -1.50 -2.93 -9.97
CA ALA A 105 -1.61 -2.91 -11.43
C ALA A 105 -1.23 -1.53 -12.01
N THR A 106 -1.63 -0.45 -11.34
CA THR A 106 -1.27 0.93 -11.73
C THR A 106 0.24 1.15 -11.67
N ALA A 107 0.89 0.77 -10.57
CA ALA A 107 2.33 0.93 -10.40
C ALA A 107 3.12 0.05 -11.38
N CYS A 108 2.65 -1.17 -11.64
CA CYS A 108 3.28 -2.07 -12.61
C CYS A 108 3.18 -1.53 -14.04
N ALA A 109 2.00 -1.05 -14.45
CA ALA A 109 1.80 -0.41 -15.74
C ALA A 109 2.69 0.83 -15.93
N LEU A 110 2.84 1.64 -14.88
CA LEU A 110 3.73 2.82 -14.89
C LEU A 110 5.20 2.43 -15.06
N LEU A 111 5.64 1.34 -14.43
CA LEU A 111 7.05 0.96 -14.33
C LEU A 111 7.47 -0.12 -15.33
N GLY A 112 6.54 -0.60 -16.17
CA GLY A 112 6.81 -1.65 -17.17
C GLY A 112 7.04 -3.03 -16.56
N LEU A 113 6.31 -3.37 -15.48
CA LEU A 113 6.40 -4.67 -14.80
C LEU A 113 5.19 -5.54 -15.17
N GLU A 114 5.42 -6.85 -15.31
CA GLU A 114 4.33 -7.82 -15.40
C GLU A 114 3.56 -7.87 -14.07
N CYS A 115 2.23 -7.91 -14.12
CA CYS A 115 1.40 -7.87 -12.91
C CYS A 115 0.37 -8.98 -12.91
N VAL A 116 0.37 -9.79 -11.85
CA VAL A 116 -0.67 -10.79 -11.58
C VAL A 116 -1.30 -10.52 -10.22
N VAL A 117 -2.63 -10.41 -10.19
CA VAL A 117 -3.38 -10.15 -8.95
C VAL A 117 -4.28 -11.34 -8.63
N TYR A 118 -4.05 -11.92 -7.46
CA TYR A 118 -4.87 -12.98 -6.90
C TYR A 118 -6.03 -12.39 -6.11
N MET A 119 -7.24 -12.86 -6.38
CA MET A 119 -8.47 -12.36 -5.77
C MET A 119 -9.46 -13.49 -5.57
N GLY A 120 -10.06 -13.59 -4.38
CA GLY A 120 -11.05 -14.63 -4.09
C GLY A 120 -12.23 -14.60 -5.08
N GLU A 121 -12.73 -15.75 -5.52
CA GLU A 121 -13.81 -15.81 -6.52
C GLU A 121 -15.06 -15.05 -6.06
N GLU A 122 -15.42 -15.09 -4.77
CA GLU A 122 -16.54 -14.28 -4.26
C GLU A 122 -16.25 -12.78 -4.34
N ASP A 123 -15.03 -12.37 -4.03
CA ASP A 123 -14.61 -10.98 -4.08
C ASP A 123 -14.59 -10.46 -5.52
N THR A 124 -14.13 -11.26 -6.49
CA THR A 124 -14.15 -10.87 -7.92
C THR A 124 -15.56 -10.58 -8.42
N ARG A 125 -16.55 -11.38 -8.00
CA ARG A 125 -17.98 -11.15 -8.32
C ARG A 125 -18.51 -9.88 -7.68
N ARG A 126 -18.21 -9.64 -6.40
CA ARG A 126 -18.69 -8.46 -5.66
C ARG A 126 -18.02 -7.16 -6.12
N GLN A 127 -16.78 -7.23 -6.60
CA GLN A 127 -15.95 -6.08 -6.95
C GLN A 127 -15.60 -6.04 -8.45
N ALA A 128 -16.59 -6.36 -9.30
CA ALA A 128 -16.41 -6.45 -10.75
C ALA A 128 -15.76 -5.20 -11.38
N LEU A 129 -16.07 -4.00 -10.86
CA LEU A 129 -15.48 -2.75 -11.34
C LEU A 129 -13.96 -2.69 -11.10
N ASN A 130 -13.48 -3.15 -9.94
CA ASN A 130 -12.04 -3.17 -9.65
C ASN A 130 -11.33 -4.26 -10.46
N VAL A 131 -11.98 -5.40 -10.71
CA VAL A 131 -11.47 -6.43 -11.64
C VAL A 131 -11.30 -5.85 -13.04
N ALA A 132 -12.30 -5.14 -13.56
CA ALA A 132 -12.22 -4.50 -14.86
C ALA A 132 -11.09 -3.45 -14.93
N ARG A 133 -10.94 -2.62 -13.89
CA ARG A 133 -9.84 -1.65 -13.79
C ARG A 133 -8.46 -2.31 -13.83
N MET A 134 -8.25 -3.39 -13.07
CA MET A 134 -6.98 -4.12 -13.09
C MET A 134 -6.65 -4.65 -14.49
N ARG A 135 -7.63 -5.23 -15.18
CA ARG A 135 -7.45 -5.73 -16.56
C ARG A 135 -7.17 -4.61 -17.57
N LEU A 136 -7.84 -3.46 -17.44
CA LEU A 136 -7.58 -2.28 -18.28
C LEU A 136 -6.16 -1.73 -18.08
N LEU A 137 -5.59 -1.92 -16.89
CA LEU A 137 -4.20 -1.58 -16.57
C LEU A 137 -3.20 -2.67 -17.03
N GLY A 138 -3.67 -3.74 -17.68
CA GLY A 138 -2.82 -4.81 -18.20
C GLY A 138 -2.47 -5.90 -17.20
N ALA A 139 -3.04 -5.89 -15.99
CA ALA A 139 -2.81 -6.95 -15.02
C ALA A 139 -3.65 -8.20 -15.32
N GLU A 140 -3.04 -9.37 -15.14
CA GLU A 140 -3.78 -10.63 -15.04
C GLU A 140 -4.53 -10.67 -13.69
N VAL A 141 -5.79 -11.10 -13.70
CA VAL A 141 -6.58 -11.26 -12.46
C VAL A 141 -6.98 -12.72 -12.33
N VAL A 142 -6.38 -13.40 -11.35
CA VAL A 142 -6.61 -14.82 -11.06
C VAL A 142 -7.68 -14.94 -9.99
N ALA A 143 -8.85 -15.48 -10.38
CA ALA A 143 -9.95 -15.75 -9.47
C ALA A 143 -9.69 -17.06 -8.69
N VAL A 144 -9.49 -16.95 -7.38
CA VAL A 144 -9.18 -18.08 -6.51
C VAL A 144 -10.48 -18.74 -6.03
N ALA A 145 -10.78 -19.92 -6.57
CA ALA A 145 -11.97 -20.71 -6.26
C ALA A 145 -11.75 -21.75 -5.14
N SER A 146 -10.52 -21.88 -4.64
CA SER A 146 -10.18 -22.78 -3.54
C SER A 146 -10.62 -22.22 -2.17
N GLY A 147 -10.85 -23.12 -1.21
CA GLY A 147 -11.12 -22.76 0.18
C GLY A 147 -12.38 -21.90 0.36
N SER A 148 -12.25 -20.83 1.16
CA SER A 148 -13.33 -19.88 1.45
C SER A 148 -13.59 -18.89 0.31
N ARG A 149 -12.76 -18.87 -0.73
CA ARG A 149 -12.87 -17.99 -1.91
C ARG A 149 -12.82 -16.50 -1.56
N THR A 150 -12.06 -16.16 -0.52
CA THR A 150 -11.87 -14.78 -0.05
C THR A 150 -10.38 -14.40 -0.02
N LEU A 151 -10.06 -13.20 0.48
CA LEU A 151 -8.70 -12.68 0.67
C LEU A 151 -7.70 -13.70 1.26
N LYS A 152 -8.11 -14.52 2.23
CA LYS A 152 -7.22 -15.50 2.85
C LYS A 152 -6.69 -16.52 1.83
N ASP A 153 -7.56 -17.00 0.95
CA ASP A 153 -7.19 -17.98 -0.07
C ASP A 153 -6.36 -17.32 -1.18
N ALA A 154 -6.66 -16.06 -1.52
CA ALA A 154 -5.84 -15.27 -2.44
C ALA A 154 -4.40 -15.07 -1.93
N ILE A 155 -4.20 -14.83 -0.62
CA ILE A 155 -2.86 -14.76 -0.01
C ILE A 155 -2.13 -16.09 -0.18
N ASN A 156 -2.80 -17.22 0.07
CA ASN A 156 -2.17 -18.53 -0.03
C ASN A 156 -1.72 -18.84 -1.46
N GLU A 157 -2.54 -18.53 -2.46
CA GLU A 157 -2.17 -18.73 -3.87
C GLU A 157 -1.05 -17.78 -4.31
N ALA A 158 -1.07 -16.50 -3.90
CA ALA A 158 0.02 -15.57 -4.15
C ALA A 158 1.34 -16.06 -3.52
N MET A 159 1.30 -16.59 -2.29
CA MET A 159 2.49 -17.16 -1.66
C MET A 159 3.01 -18.41 -2.39
N ARG A 160 2.12 -19.27 -2.92
CA ARG A 160 2.52 -20.44 -3.71
C ARG A 160 3.20 -20.03 -5.01
N ASP A 161 2.65 -19.04 -5.72
CA ASP A 161 3.28 -18.47 -6.91
C ASP A 161 4.65 -17.90 -6.55
N TRP A 162 4.74 -17.11 -5.48
CA TRP A 162 6.00 -16.50 -5.10
C TRP A 162 7.11 -17.53 -4.87
N VAL A 163 6.80 -18.63 -4.18
CA VAL A 163 7.76 -19.73 -3.97
C VAL A 163 8.22 -20.34 -5.31
N ALA A 164 7.32 -20.47 -6.28
CA ALA A 164 7.62 -21.08 -7.57
C ALA A 164 8.38 -20.15 -8.54
N THR A 165 8.28 -18.83 -8.35
CA THR A 165 8.80 -17.82 -9.28
C THR A 165 9.71 -16.78 -8.62
N VAL A 166 10.27 -17.11 -7.45
CA VAL A 166 11.00 -16.20 -6.55
C VAL A 166 12.15 -15.42 -7.22
N ASP A 167 12.81 -16.04 -8.19
CA ASP A 167 13.96 -15.46 -8.88
C ASP A 167 13.58 -14.20 -9.69
N SER A 168 12.41 -14.22 -10.34
CA SER A 168 11.93 -13.14 -11.22
C SER A 168 10.76 -12.33 -10.66
N THR A 169 10.14 -12.79 -9.56
CA THR A 169 8.89 -12.23 -9.02
C THR A 169 9.09 -11.57 -7.64
N HIS A 170 8.57 -10.35 -7.48
CA HIS A 170 8.36 -9.73 -6.18
C HIS A 170 6.91 -9.87 -5.72
N TYR A 171 6.70 -10.25 -4.46
CA TYR A 171 5.38 -10.25 -3.84
C TYR A 171 5.07 -8.88 -3.21
N CYS A 172 4.25 -8.08 -3.89
CA CYS A 172 3.80 -6.76 -3.43
C CYS A 172 2.69 -6.90 -2.38
N ILE A 173 3.08 -7.03 -1.11
CA ILE A 173 2.12 -7.23 -0.02
C ILE A 173 1.29 -5.95 0.25
N GLY A 174 0.00 -6.14 0.57
CA GLY A 174 -0.93 -5.01 0.68
C GLY A 174 -1.03 -4.33 2.04
N SER A 175 -0.41 -4.86 3.09
CA SER A 175 -0.53 -4.29 4.44
C SER A 175 0.63 -4.64 5.36
N VAL A 176 0.60 -4.14 6.60
CA VAL A 176 1.58 -4.36 7.67
C VAL A 176 1.43 -5.77 8.24
N MET A 177 1.67 -6.76 7.40
CA MET A 177 1.53 -8.18 7.71
C MET A 177 2.68 -8.95 7.05
N GLY A 178 2.68 -10.27 7.24
CA GLY A 178 3.74 -11.13 6.72
C GLY A 178 5.03 -11.06 7.55
N PRO A 179 6.06 -11.80 7.10
CA PRO A 179 7.36 -11.84 7.78
C PRO A 179 8.13 -10.51 7.59
N HIS A 180 9.13 -10.28 8.44
CA HIS A 180 10.14 -9.25 8.15
C HIS A 180 10.71 -9.48 6.73
N PRO A 181 10.90 -8.43 5.91
CA PRO A 181 10.84 -6.99 6.24
C PRO A 181 9.48 -6.31 6.00
N PHE A 182 8.46 -7.04 5.53
CA PHE A 182 7.21 -6.46 5.05
C PHE A 182 6.50 -5.50 6.05
N PRO A 183 6.29 -5.86 7.33
CA PRO A 183 5.68 -4.93 8.28
C PRO A 183 6.42 -3.58 8.39
N MET A 184 7.76 -3.61 8.45
CA MET A 184 8.56 -2.40 8.55
C MET A 184 8.49 -1.59 7.26
N MET A 185 8.73 -2.26 6.13
CA MET A 185 8.76 -1.63 4.81
C MET A 185 7.43 -0.97 4.46
N VAL A 186 6.30 -1.67 4.65
CA VAL A 186 4.97 -1.13 4.36
C VAL A 186 4.65 0.06 5.26
N ARG A 187 4.99 0.00 6.57
CA ARG A 187 4.84 1.13 7.48
C ARG A 187 5.64 2.33 6.98
N ASP A 188 6.89 2.12 6.60
CA ASP A 188 7.79 3.20 6.18
C ASP A 188 7.31 3.88 4.89
N PHE A 189 6.76 3.14 3.93
CA PHE A 189 6.13 3.75 2.76
C PHE A 189 4.82 4.47 3.08
N GLN A 190 4.11 4.07 4.14
CA GLN A 190 2.87 4.73 4.58
C GLN A 190 3.11 5.90 5.54
N ARG A 191 4.33 6.05 6.11
CA ARG A 191 4.64 7.08 7.12
C ARG A 191 4.39 8.51 6.63
N ILE A 192 4.41 8.71 5.31
CA ILE A 192 4.18 10.00 4.68
C ILE A 192 2.82 10.59 5.06
N ILE A 193 1.81 9.75 5.33
CA ILE A 193 0.48 10.18 5.79
C ILE A 193 0.60 10.94 7.11
N GLY A 194 1.31 10.37 8.09
CA GLY A 194 1.50 10.97 9.41
C GLY A 194 2.42 12.19 9.37
N VAL A 195 3.45 12.17 8.52
CA VAL A 195 4.35 13.33 8.32
C VAL A 195 3.56 14.54 7.84
N GLU A 196 2.77 14.37 6.79
CA GLU A 196 1.95 15.46 6.25
C GLU A 196 0.86 15.88 7.22
N ALA A 197 0.12 14.93 7.80
CA ALA A 197 -0.99 15.22 8.71
C ALA A 197 -0.52 16.01 9.94
N ARG A 198 0.66 15.68 10.49
CA ARG A 198 1.23 16.41 11.63
C ARG A 198 1.57 17.85 11.27
N GLN A 199 2.25 18.06 10.14
CA GLN A 199 2.59 19.40 9.68
C GLN A 199 1.33 20.22 9.40
N GLN A 200 0.39 19.65 8.64
CA GLN A 200 -0.88 20.30 8.31
C GLN A 200 -1.72 20.65 9.55
N THR A 201 -1.70 19.80 10.58
CA THR A 201 -2.42 20.10 11.83
C THR A 201 -1.75 21.24 12.61
N LEU A 202 -0.42 21.26 12.68
CA LEU A 202 0.32 22.36 13.30
C LEU A 202 0.09 23.67 12.57
N ASP A 203 0.12 23.67 11.24
CA ASP A 203 -0.13 24.85 10.41
C ASP A 203 -1.57 25.37 10.60
N LEU A 204 -2.55 24.47 10.72
CA LEU A 204 -3.96 24.82 10.85
C LEU A 204 -4.37 25.25 12.27
N LEU A 205 -3.82 24.60 13.31
CA LEU A 205 -4.28 24.73 14.69
C LEU A 205 -3.26 25.36 15.64
N GLY A 206 -1.99 25.47 15.25
CA GLY A 206 -0.89 25.88 16.13
C GLY A 206 -0.56 24.88 17.23
N ARG A 207 -1.16 23.67 17.20
CA ARG A 207 -0.98 22.61 18.20
C ARG A 207 -1.19 21.23 17.59
N LEU A 208 -0.75 20.19 18.31
CA LEU A 208 -1.05 18.80 17.96
C LEU A 208 -2.53 18.45 18.21
N PRO A 209 -3.08 17.46 17.49
CA PRO A 209 -4.45 17.01 17.71
C PRO A 209 -4.57 16.26 19.03
N ASP A 210 -5.74 16.32 19.65
CA ASP A 210 -6.03 15.59 20.91
C ASP A 210 -6.13 14.07 20.69
N ALA A 211 -6.48 13.64 19.47
CA ALA A 211 -6.51 12.24 19.07
C ALA A 211 -6.29 12.08 17.56
N VAL A 212 -5.68 10.97 17.18
CA VAL A 212 -5.58 10.52 15.78
C VAL A 212 -6.28 9.16 15.68
N VAL A 213 -7.18 9.01 14.71
CA VAL A 213 -8.00 7.79 14.55
C VAL A 213 -7.86 7.24 13.14
N ALA A 214 -7.88 5.91 13.01
CA ALA A 214 -7.71 5.20 11.75
C ALA A 214 -8.38 3.82 11.81
N CYS A 215 -8.86 3.31 10.69
CA CYS A 215 -9.46 1.97 10.65
C CYS A 215 -8.38 0.88 10.59
N VAL A 216 -8.61 -0.24 11.28
CA VAL A 216 -7.63 -1.34 11.38
C VAL A 216 -8.17 -2.60 10.72
N GLY A 217 -7.82 -2.77 9.44
CA GLY A 217 -7.79 -4.08 8.80
C GLY A 217 -6.44 -4.75 9.07
N GLY A 218 -5.57 -4.84 8.05
CA GLY A 218 -4.16 -5.20 8.26
C GLY A 218 -3.25 -4.06 8.74
N GLY A 219 -3.80 -2.92 9.17
CA GLY A 219 -3.06 -1.83 9.85
C GLY A 219 -2.25 -0.83 9.01
N SER A 220 -2.19 -0.91 7.67
CA SER A 220 -1.29 -0.03 6.87
C SER A 220 -1.60 1.46 6.93
N ASN A 221 -2.87 1.87 6.83
CA ASN A 221 -3.24 3.28 6.96
C ASN A 221 -2.99 3.79 8.39
N ALA A 222 -3.35 2.96 9.39
CA ALA A 222 -3.22 3.28 10.80
C ALA A 222 -1.76 3.47 11.20
N MET A 223 -0.90 2.50 10.89
CA MET A 223 0.55 2.62 11.14
C MET A 223 1.16 3.79 10.39
N GLY A 224 0.71 4.09 9.16
CA GLY A 224 1.17 5.25 8.40
C GLY A 224 0.85 6.59 9.05
N ILE A 225 -0.40 6.77 9.50
CA ILE A 225 -0.81 8.04 10.13
C ILE A 225 -0.28 8.16 11.56
N PHE A 226 -0.28 7.08 12.35
CA PHE A 226 0.18 7.10 13.74
C PHE A 226 1.70 7.30 13.87
N HIS A 227 2.50 6.85 12.90
CA HIS A 227 3.96 6.83 12.98
C HIS A 227 4.57 8.14 13.49
N ARG A 228 4.04 9.30 13.07
CA ARG A 228 4.61 10.60 13.44
C ARG A 228 4.07 11.18 14.76
N PHE A 229 3.06 10.56 15.36
CA PHE A 229 2.47 10.97 16.64
C PHE A 229 2.84 10.05 17.81
N ILE A 230 3.53 8.92 17.59
CA ILE A 230 3.96 8.00 18.66
C ILE A 230 4.90 8.66 19.70
N PRO A 231 5.85 9.54 19.32
CA PRO A 231 6.73 10.18 20.30
C PRO A 231 6.06 11.26 21.16
N ASP A 232 4.85 11.68 20.80
CA ASP A 232 4.09 12.75 21.44
C ASP A 232 3.14 12.17 22.52
#